data_AF-A0A859QSD7-F1
#
_entry.id   AF-A0A859QSD7-F1
#
_cell.length_a   1.000
_cell.length_b   1.000
_cell.length_c   1.000
_cell.angle_alpha   90.00
_cell.angle_beta   90.00
_cell.angle_gamma   90.00
#
_symmetry.space_group_name_H-M   'P 1'
#
loop_
_entity.id
_entity.type
_entity.pdbx_description
1 polymer ?
#
loop_
_entity_poly.entity_id
_entity_poly.type
_entity_poly.pdbx_seq_one_letter_code
_entity_poly.pdbx_strand_id
1 'polypeptide(L)'
;MTVIRDSLEGDVKRGGTMRKIGLIVLAAGLCLGPLAALAATQIYDARTKKWVDYDKRKARQYFARNKQVPEAFRRQVVTFRTAEPPGTIIIDGNQHFLYLVQPGGQAIRYGIGVGREGFGWAGIVRVGRTAEWPTWTPPAEMVARDPNAAKWAAGMPGGPDNPLGARALYLYEGENDTIYRIHGTVEPWTIGLDVSSGCIRMNNDDIVDLHSRVKIGAKVIVLMQGAALYKGV
;
A
#
# COMPACT_ATOMS: atom_id res chain seq x y z
N MET A 1 11.53 85.44 -17.95
CA MET A 1 10.35 85.37 -18.84
C MET A 1 9.45 84.29 -18.25
N THR A 2 8.23 84.47 -17.75
CA THR A 2 7.30 85.58 -17.53
C THR A 2 6.14 84.92 -16.74
N VAL A 3 5.77 85.47 -15.57
CA VAL A 3 4.40 85.62 -15.02
C VAL A 3 3.57 84.33 -14.77
N ILE A 4 3.34 83.88 -13.52
CA ILE A 4 2.32 84.31 -12.53
C ILE A 4 0.87 84.38 -13.07
N ARG A 5 0.00 83.49 -12.59
CA ARG A 5 -1.45 83.72 -12.32
C ARG A 5 -1.78 82.88 -11.07
N ASP A 6 -2.10 83.46 -9.90
CA ASP A 6 -3.41 84.04 -9.49
C ASP A 6 -4.58 83.09 -9.79
N SER A 7 -5.53 82.79 -8.88
CA SER A 7 -5.89 83.33 -7.57
C SER A 7 -6.93 82.38 -6.92
N LEU A 8 -7.43 82.77 -5.74
CA LEU A 8 -8.64 82.36 -5.00
C LEU A 8 -8.46 81.47 -3.77
N GLU A 9 -8.16 82.16 -2.66
CA GLU A 9 -8.96 82.30 -1.43
C GLU A 9 -9.65 81.08 -0.79
N GLY A 10 -9.47 80.96 0.53
CA GLY A 10 -10.34 80.16 1.39
C GLY A 10 -9.69 79.75 2.71
N ASP A 11 -9.45 80.71 3.60
CA ASP A 11 -9.02 80.49 4.98
C ASP A 11 -10.17 79.87 5.82
N VAL A 12 -9.85 79.00 6.79
CA VAL A 12 -10.54 78.82 8.09
C VAL A 12 -9.92 77.65 8.86
N LYS A 13 -9.33 77.99 10.02
CA LYS A 13 -8.89 77.08 11.09
C LYS A 13 -10.09 76.51 11.86
N ARG A 14 -9.99 75.23 12.25
CA ARG A 14 -10.39 74.59 13.55
C ARG A 14 -10.34 73.07 13.34
N GLY A 15 -9.50 72.31 14.04
CA GLY A 15 -9.77 71.88 15.41
C GLY A 15 -10.67 70.63 15.39
N GLY A 16 -10.10 69.43 15.46
CA GLY A 16 -10.90 68.20 15.47
C GLY A 16 -10.10 66.91 15.34
N THR A 17 -9.67 66.40 16.49
CA THR A 17 -9.51 64.97 16.85
C THR A 17 -9.24 63.97 15.71
N MET A 18 -7.98 63.53 15.65
CA MET A 18 -7.47 62.44 14.82
C MET A 18 -8.28 61.15 15.06
N ARG A 19 -9.19 60.82 14.13
CA ARG A 19 -9.85 59.50 14.06
C ARG A 19 -8.77 58.46 13.72
N LYS A 20 -8.50 57.56 14.65
CA LYS A 20 -7.71 56.33 14.42
C LYS A 20 -8.41 55.52 13.33
N ILE A 21 -7.83 55.49 12.14
CA ILE A 21 -8.22 54.56 11.07
C ILE A 21 -7.80 53.16 11.54
N GLY A 22 -8.79 52.30 11.72
CA GLY A 22 -8.59 50.90 12.07
C GLY A 22 -7.81 50.18 10.98
N LEU A 23 -6.64 49.69 11.32
CA LEU A 23 -5.87 48.78 10.48
C LEU A 23 -6.54 47.40 10.57
N ILE A 24 -7.35 47.04 9.56
CA ILE A 24 -7.78 45.66 9.35
C ILE A 24 -6.54 44.90 8.88
N VAL A 25 -5.87 44.21 9.79
CA VAL A 25 -4.89 43.19 9.44
C VAL A 25 -5.67 42.00 8.91
N LEU A 26 -5.66 41.80 7.59
CA LEU A 26 -6.07 40.54 6.98
C LEU A 26 -5.11 39.47 7.53
N ALA A 27 -5.57 38.67 8.49
CA ALA A 27 -4.89 37.44 8.83
C ALA A 27 -4.92 36.55 7.58
N ALA A 28 -3.78 36.46 6.89
CA ALA A 28 -3.56 35.45 5.86
C ALA A 28 -3.74 34.09 6.54
N GLY A 29 -4.92 33.50 6.38
CA GLY A 29 -5.16 32.12 6.76
C GLY A 29 -4.20 31.27 5.96
N LEU A 30 -3.13 30.79 6.61
CA LEU A 30 -2.45 29.58 6.17
C LEU A 30 -3.53 28.50 6.14
N CYS A 31 -4.06 28.24 4.95
CA CYS A 31 -4.67 26.96 4.65
C CYS A 31 -3.52 25.94 4.80
N LEU A 32 -3.34 25.44 6.02
CA LEU A 32 -2.82 24.11 6.26
C LEU A 32 -3.77 23.18 5.50
N GLY A 33 -3.47 22.96 4.21
CA GLY A 33 -4.07 21.87 3.46
C GLY A 33 -3.85 20.60 4.28
N PRO A 34 -4.83 19.69 4.32
CA PRO A 34 -4.70 18.49 5.13
C PRO A 34 -3.39 17.81 4.72
N LEU A 35 -2.46 17.69 5.68
CA LEU A 35 -1.39 16.70 5.59
C LEU A 35 -2.08 15.43 5.13
N ALA A 36 -1.61 14.84 4.02
CA ALA A 36 -2.06 13.55 3.56
C ALA A 36 -2.03 12.63 4.78
N ALA A 37 -3.20 12.33 5.34
CA ALA A 37 -3.31 11.33 6.38
C ALA A 37 -2.78 10.07 5.71
N LEU A 38 -1.66 9.55 6.22
CA LEU A 38 -1.25 8.19 5.91
C LEU A 38 -2.49 7.35 6.20
N ALA A 39 -3.14 6.86 5.15
CA ALA A 39 -4.44 6.22 5.26
C ALA A 39 -4.24 4.93 6.05
N ALA A 40 -4.46 4.99 7.35
CA ALA A 40 -4.40 3.82 8.20
C ALA A 40 -5.49 2.85 7.72
N THR A 41 -5.12 1.58 7.50
CA THR A 41 -6.11 0.55 7.17
C THR A 41 -7.17 0.52 8.25
N GLN A 42 -8.43 0.69 7.88
CA GLN A 42 -9.57 0.55 8.81
C GLN A 42 -10.40 -0.66 8.43
N ILE A 43 -10.88 -1.38 9.45
CA ILE A 43 -11.82 -2.48 9.26
C ILE A 43 -13.12 -2.17 10.00
N TYR A 44 -14.23 -2.63 9.44
CA TYR A 44 -15.52 -2.59 10.11
C TYR A 44 -15.62 -3.77 11.09
N ASP A 45 -15.78 -3.49 12.38
CA ASP A 45 -16.05 -4.50 13.38
C ASP A 45 -17.56 -4.68 13.53
N ALA A 46 -18.08 -5.79 13.02
CA ALA A 46 -19.51 -6.12 13.06
C ALA A 46 -20.08 -6.24 14.50
N ARG A 47 -19.25 -6.54 15.51
CA ARG A 47 -19.71 -6.65 16.91
C ARG A 47 -19.94 -5.28 17.53
N THR A 48 -18.99 -4.37 17.35
CA THR A 48 -19.06 -3.02 17.92
C THR A 48 -19.77 -2.03 16.98
N LYS A 49 -20.05 -2.46 15.73
CA LYS A 49 -20.61 -1.66 14.64
C LYS A 49 -19.81 -0.39 14.35
N LYS A 50 -18.50 -0.43 14.56
CA LYS A 50 -17.58 0.71 14.42
C LYS A 50 -16.45 0.38 13.47
N TRP A 51 -15.98 1.43 12.78
CA TRP A 51 -14.70 1.40 12.09
C TRP A 51 -13.58 1.48 13.11
N VAL A 52 -12.60 0.60 12.98
CA VAL A 52 -11.45 0.54 13.87
C VAL A 52 -10.17 0.55 13.03
N ASP A 53 -9.19 1.35 13.46
CA ASP A 53 -7.87 1.29 12.85
C ASP A 53 -7.30 -0.11 13.04
N TYR A 54 -6.73 -0.66 11.98
CA TYR A 54 -6.23 -2.01 11.91
C TYR A 54 -4.70 -1.97 11.91
N ASP A 55 -4.13 -1.81 13.10
CA ASP A 55 -2.69 -1.84 13.33
C ASP A 55 -2.18 -3.26 13.65
N LYS A 56 -0.85 -3.44 13.73
CA LYS A 56 -0.21 -4.73 14.02
C LYS A 56 -0.70 -5.35 15.34
N ARG A 57 -0.95 -4.55 16.38
CA ARG A 57 -1.39 -5.04 17.69
C ARG A 57 -2.81 -5.59 17.60
N LYS A 58 -3.70 -4.81 17.01
CA LYS A 58 -5.11 -5.18 16.84
C LYS A 58 -5.27 -6.35 15.88
N ALA A 59 -4.48 -6.41 14.81
CA ALA A 59 -4.48 -7.54 13.88
C ALA A 59 -4.09 -8.86 14.56
N ARG A 60 -3.02 -8.87 15.37
CA ARG A 60 -2.64 -10.02 16.20
C ARG A 60 -3.76 -10.42 17.16
N GLN A 61 -4.33 -9.47 17.89
CA GLN A 61 -5.42 -9.72 18.84
C GLN A 61 -6.67 -10.27 18.14
N TYR A 62 -7.02 -9.72 16.97
CA TYR A 62 -8.14 -10.20 16.15
C TYR A 62 -7.90 -11.65 15.72
N PHE A 63 -6.73 -11.95 15.16
CA PHE A 63 -6.43 -13.30 14.69
C PHE A 63 -6.36 -14.29 15.86
N ALA A 64 -5.75 -13.92 16.99
CA ALA A 64 -5.67 -14.77 18.18
C ALA A 64 -7.06 -15.21 18.66
N ARG A 65 -8.04 -14.29 18.62
CA ARG A 65 -9.44 -14.52 19.02
C ARG A 65 -10.25 -15.31 17.99
N ASN A 66 -10.12 -15.00 16.71
CA ASN A 66 -11.01 -15.54 15.67
C ASN A 66 -10.39 -16.68 14.84
N LYS A 67 -9.08 -16.91 14.95
CA LYS A 67 -8.28 -17.84 14.13
C LYS A 67 -8.41 -17.63 12.61
N GLN A 68 -8.86 -16.45 12.21
CA GLN A 68 -9.09 -16.03 10.84
C GLN A 68 -8.81 -14.54 10.70
N VAL A 69 -8.48 -14.12 9.48
CA VAL A 69 -8.38 -12.70 9.11
C VAL A 69 -9.76 -12.03 9.11
N PRO A 70 -9.81 -10.68 9.24
CA PRO A 70 -11.07 -9.93 9.13
C PRO A 70 -11.81 -10.27 7.83
N GLU A 71 -13.14 -10.25 7.89
CA GLU A 71 -14.00 -10.59 6.75
C GLU A 71 -13.70 -9.78 5.50
N ALA A 72 -13.37 -8.49 5.67
CA ALA A 72 -12.96 -7.60 4.58
C ALA A 72 -11.80 -8.16 3.74
N PHE A 73 -10.88 -8.91 4.36
CA PHE A 73 -9.69 -9.48 3.72
C PHE A 73 -9.83 -10.95 3.31
N ARG A 74 -11.01 -11.54 3.48
CA ARG A 74 -11.25 -12.92 3.05
C ARG A 74 -11.48 -12.99 1.55
N ARG A 75 -11.05 -14.11 0.96
CA ARG A 75 -11.27 -14.43 -0.44
C ARG A 75 -12.74 -14.35 -0.82
N GLN A 76 -13.03 -13.66 -1.92
CA GLN A 76 -14.39 -13.55 -2.45
C GLN A 76 -14.39 -13.20 -3.93
N VAL A 77 -15.44 -13.60 -4.65
CA VAL A 77 -15.67 -13.16 -6.02
C VAL A 77 -16.34 -11.79 -5.99
N VAL A 78 -15.82 -10.84 -6.76
CA VAL A 78 -16.33 -9.47 -6.84
C VAL A 78 -16.58 -9.08 -8.29
N THR A 79 -17.53 -8.17 -8.51
CA THR A 79 -17.62 -7.44 -9.78
C THR A 79 -16.34 -6.62 -9.96
N PHE A 80 -15.70 -6.76 -11.11
CA PHE A 80 -14.42 -6.14 -11.38
C PHE A 80 -14.32 -5.76 -12.85
N ARG A 81 -14.45 -4.47 -13.14
CA ARG A 81 -14.38 -3.94 -14.49
C ARG A 81 -12.94 -3.58 -14.83
N THR A 82 -12.38 -4.26 -15.82
CA THR A 82 -11.03 -4.02 -16.32
C THR A 82 -10.97 -4.36 -17.81
N ALA A 83 -10.01 -3.76 -18.52
CA ALA A 83 -9.66 -4.13 -19.90
C ALA A 83 -8.67 -5.32 -19.95
N GLU A 84 -8.12 -5.73 -18.81
CA GLU A 84 -7.19 -6.85 -18.73
C GLU A 84 -7.88 -8.20 -18.96
N PRO A 85 -7.24 -9.15 -19.65
CA PRO A 85 -7.84 -10.45 -19.91
C PRO A 85 -7.93 -11.33 -18.65
N PRO A 86 -8.83 -12.33 -18.62
CA PRO A 86 -8.85 -13.34 -17.56
C PRO A 86 -7.50 -14.02 -17.35
N GLY A 87 -7.15 -14.27 -16.09
CA GLY A 87 -5.84 -14.82 -15.70
C GLY A 87 -4.78 -13.76 -15.38
N THR A 88 -5.02 -12.48 -15.67
CA THR A 88 -4.18 -11.38 -15.18
C THR A 88 -4.34 -11.22 -13.67
N ILE A 89 -3.24 -10.96 -12.98
CA ILE A 89 -3.21 -10.57 -11.58
C ILE A 89 -3.08 -9.06 -11.50
N ILE A 90 -3.94 -8.41 -10.72
CA ILE A 90 -3.84 -6.98 -10.41
C ILE A 90 -3.71 -6.85 -8.90
N ILE A 91 -2.67 -6.16 -8.45
CA ILE A 91 -2.40 -5.89 -7.05
C ILE A 91 -2.67 -4.41 -6.80
N ASP A 92 -3.58 -4.13 -5.88
CA ASP A 92 -3.77 -2.81 -5.29
C ASP A 92 -3.16 -2.84 -3.89
N GLY A 93 -1.91 -2.39 -3.79
CA GLY A 93 -1.18 -2.40 -2.54
C GLY A 93 -1.70 -1.37 -1.53
N ASN A 94 -2.37 -0.30 -1.99
CA ASN A 94 -2.92 0.71 -1.09
C ASN A 94 -4.17 0.22 -0.38
N GLN A 95 -4.92 -0.69 -1.01
CA GLN A 95 -6.14 -1.30 -0.45
C GLN A 95 -5.89 -2.71 0.12
N HIS A 96 -4.65 -3.20 0.08
CA HIS A 96 -4.28 -4.55 0.52
C HIS A 96 -5.07 -5.66 -0.17
N PHE A 97 -5.30 -5.52 -1.48
CA PHE A 97 -6.00 -6.53 -2.28
C PHE A 97 -5.21 -6.99 -3.50
N LEU A 98 -5.31 -8.30 -3.77
CA LEU A 98 -4.92 -8.91 -5.03
C LEU A 98 -6.19 -9.41 -5.73
N TYR A 99 -6.28 -9.17 -7.02
CA TYR A 99 -7.39 -9.56 -7.89
C TYR A 99 -6.87 -10.51 -8.97
N LEU A 100 -7.44 -11.70 -9.06
CA LEU A 100 -7.28 -12.58 -10.23
C LEU A 100 -8.45 -12.36 -11.17
N VAL A 101 -8.21 -11.75 -12.33
CA VAL A 101 -9.26 -11.41 -13.31
C VAL A 101 -9.94 -12.68 -13.81
N GLN A 102 -11.27 -12.67 -13.84
CA GLN A 102 -12.14 -13.75 -14.31
C GLN A 102 -12.97 -13.27 -15.52
N PRO A 103 -13.51 -14.19 -16.33
CA PRO A 103 -14.50 -13.85 -17.34
C PRO A 103 -15.75 -13.17 -16.74
N GLY A 104 -16.54 -12.49 -17.57
CA GLY A 104 -17.83 -11.92 -17.14
C GLY A 104 -17.74 -10.65 -16.29
N GLY A 105 -16.60 -9.94 -16.34
CA GLY A 105 -16.42 -8.70 -15.56
C GLY A 105 -16.32 -8.96 -14.06
N GLN A 106 -15.67 -10.07 -13.69
CA GLN A 106 -15.46 -10.50 -12.31
C GLN A 106 -13.97 -10.65 -11.99
N ALA A 107 -13.64 -10.71 -10.71
CA ALA A 107 -12.34 -11.14 -10.22
C ALA A 107 -12.49 -11.93 -8.92
N ILE A 108 -11.55 -12.84 -8.66
CA ILE A 108 -11.36 -13.38 -7.31
C ILE A 108 -10.47 -12.39 -6.57
N ARG A 109 -11.00 -11.77 -5.51
CA ARG A 109 -10.27 -10.85 -4.63
C ARG A 109 -9.73 -11.60 -3.44
N TYR A 110 -8.46 -11.38 -3.10
CA TYR A 110 -7.77 -11.91 -1.93
C TYR A 110 -7.20 -10.77 -1.10
N GLY A 111 -7.25 -10.89 0.23
CA GLY A 111 -6.51 -9.99 1.11
C GLY A 111 -5.01 -10.29 1.06
N ILE A 112 -4.19 -9.24 1.07
CA ILE A 112 -2.72 -9.36 1.05
C ILE A 112 -2.08 -8.55 2.17
N GLY A 113 -0.85 -8.91 2.54
CA GLY A 113 0.08 -8.03 3.25
C GLY A 113 1.15 -7.53 2.28
N VAL A 114 1.58 -6.28 2.39
CA VAL A 114 2.50 -5.66 1.43
C VAL A 114 3.75 -5.11 2.12
N GLY A 115 4.64 -4.53 1.32
CA GLY A 115 5.86 -3.89 1.79
C GLY A 115 5.57 -2.78 2.78
N ARG A 116 6.38 -2.68 3.84
CA ARG A 116 6.40 -1.48 4.69
C ARG A 116 6.81 -0.25 3.89
N GLU A 117 6.57 0.93 4.44
CA GLU A 117 7.00 2.20 3.83
C GLU A 117 8.46 2.14 3.34
N GLY A 118 8.69 2.62 2.11
CA GLY A 118 9.99 2.54 1.43
C GLY A 118 10.31 1.21 0.73
N PHE A 119 9.45 0.18 0.87
CA PHE A 119 9.60 -1.11 0.19
C PHE A 119 8.51 -1.41 -0.83
N GLY A 120 7.58 -0.46 -1.04
CA GLY A 120 6.56 -0.56 -2.08
C GLY A 120 7.15 -0.30 -3.47
N TRP A 121 6.65 -1.03 -4.47
CA TRP A 121 7.01 -0.85 -5.87
C TRP A 121 5.77 -0.93 -6.76
N ALA A 122 5.82 -0.30 -7.93
CA ALA A 122 4.77 -0.37 -8.94
C ALA A 122 5.36 -0.75 -10.31
N GLY A 123 4.58 -1.45 -11.12
CA GLY A 123 5.04 -1.90 -12.44
C GLY A 123 4.21 -3.06 -13.01
N ILE A 124 4.61 -3.49 -14.21
CA ILE A 124 4.04 -4.66 -14.88
C ILE A 124 5.14 -5.72 -14.99
N VAL A 125 4.86 -6.91 -14.47
CA VAL A 125 5.76 -8.06 -14.48
C VAL A 125 4.97 -9.30 -14.89
N ARG A 126 5.63 -10.46 -14.91
CA ARG A 126 4.97 -11.75 -15.16
C ARG A 126 5.29 -12.76 -14.07
N VAL A 127 4.45 -13.77 -13.92
CA VAL A 127 4.82 -14.98 -13.18
C VAL A 127 5.86 -15.74 -13.99
N GLY A 128 7.12 -15.76 -13.54
CA GLY A 128 8.20 -16.47 -14.24
C GLY A 128 8.34 -17.92 -13.81
N ARG A 129 8.13 -18.19 -12.52
CA ARG A 129 8.10 -19.55 -11.97
C ARG A 129 7.16 -19.63 -10.79
N THR A 130 6.77 -20.85 -10.44
CA THR A 130 6.02 -21.13 -9.22
C THR A 130 6.69 -22.26 -8.45
N ALA A 131 6.43 -22.35 -7.14
CA ALA A 131 6.97 -23.42 -6.31
C ALA A 131 5.97 -23.83 -5.23
N GLU A 132 5.94 -25.12 -4.94
CA GLU A 132 5.32 -25.68 -3.74
C GLU A 132 6.34 -25.81 -2.63
N TRP A 133 5.96 -25.43 -1.40
CA TRP A 133 6.85 -25.43 -0.24
C TRP A 133 8.25 -24.87 -0.58
N PRO A 134 8.32 -23.61 -1.04
CA PRO A 134 9.56 -23.03 -1.56
C PRO A 134 10.67 -22.95 -0.51
N THR A 135 11.91 -23.16 -0.93
CA THR A 135 13.08 -22.77 -0.15
C THR A 135 13.10 -21.25 0.00
N TRP A 136 13.32 -20.78 1.23
CA TRP A 136 13.48 -19.37 1.54
C TRP A 136 14.94 -19.04 1.79
N THR A 137 15.48 -18.12 1.00
CA THR A 137 16.79 -17.52 1.26
C THR A 137 16.59 -16.08 1.74
N PRO A 138 17.01 -15.73 2.97
CA PRO A 138 16.92 -14.37 3.48
C PRO A 138 17.74 -13.40 2.61
N PRO A 139 17.29 -12.13 2.45
CA PRO A 139 18.11 -11.10 1.82
C PRO A 139 19.45 -10.91 2.52
N ALA A 140 20.49 -10.54 1.77
CA ALA A 140 21.85 -10.38 2.30
C ALA A 140 21.90 -9.36 3.45
N GLU A 141 21.12 -8.28 3.35
CA GLU A 141 21.02 -7.23 4.39
C GLU A 141 20.34 -7.74 5.66
N MET A 142 19.48 -8.76 5.54
CA MET A 142 18.87 -9.43 6.69
C MET A 142 19.88 -10.37 7.35
N VAL A 143 20.59 -11.17 6.55
CA VAL A 143 21.68 -12.04 7.02
C VAL A 143 22.75 -11.26 7.78
N ALA A 144 23.11 -10.07 7.29
CA ALA A 144 24.15 -9.24 7.90
C ALA A 144 23.77 -8.70 9.30
N ARG A 145 22.48 -8.59 9.63
CA ARG A 145 22.01 -7.93 10.88
C ARG A 145 21.28 -8.83 11.85
N ASP A 146 20.76 -9.99 11.41
CA ASP A 146 19.96 -10.88 12.24
C ASP A 146 20.57 -12.29 12.26
N PRO A 147 21.17 -12.72 13.39
CA PRO A 147 21.73 -14.06 13.56
C PRO A 147 20.71 -15.18 13.30
N ASN A 148 19.42 -14.96 13.55
CA ASN A 148 18.37 -15.95 13.29
C ASN A 148 18.08 -16.12 11.79
N ALA A 149 18.33 -15.08 10.99
CA ALA A 149 18.30 -15.18 9.54
C ALA A 149 19.62 -15.75 9.00
N ALA A 150 20.76 -15.40 9.61
CA ALA A 150 22.09 -15.81 9.15
C ALA A 150 22.27 -17.34 9.07
N LYS A 151 21.71 -18.09 10.02
CA LYS A 151 21.71 -19.57 9.96
C LYS A 151 21.05 -20.15 8.71
N TRP A 152 20.17 -19.37 8.06
CA TRP A 152 19.47 -19.74 6.83
C TRP A 152 20.05 -19.08 5.59
N ALA A 153 21.26 -18.52 5.63
CA ALA A 153 21.91 -17.89 4.47
C ALA A 153 22.05 -18.84 3.26
N ALA A 154 22.15 -20.15 3.51
CA ALA A 154 22.18 -21.20 2.47
C ALA A 154 20.79 -21.70 2.05
N GLY A 155 19.71 -21.14 2.61
CA GLY A 155 18.34 -21.54 2.35
C GLY A 155 17.70 -22.30 3.53
N MET A 156 16.52 -21.84 3.93
CA MET A 156 15.61 -22.57 4.79
C MET A 156 14.73 -23.49 3.94
N PRO A 157 14.67 -24.80 4.21
CA PRO A 157 13.82 -25.71 3.46
C PRO A 157 12.34 -25.34 3.59
N GLY A 158 11.52 -25.78 2.63
CA GLY A 158 10.08 -25.64 2.70
C GLY A 158 9.49 -26.34 3.93
N GLY A 159 8.46 -25.75 4.53
CA GLY A 159 7.77 -26.34 5.67
C GLY A 159 6.91 -25.34 6.44
N PRO A 160 6.24 -25.79 7.52
CA PRO A 160 5.30 -24.98 8.30
C PRO A 160 5.89 -23.70 8.90
N ASP A 161 7.20 -23.67 9.15
CA ASP A 161 7.90 -22.52 9.74
C ASP A 161 8.54 -21.60 8.68
N ASN A 162 8.50 -21.99 7.40
CA ASN A 162 9.13 -21.24 6.32
C ASN A 162 8.33 -19.95 6.03
N PRO A 163 8.95 -18.77 6.06
CA PRO A 163 8.23 -17.49 5.93
C PRO A 163 7.60 -17.26 4.55
N LEU A 164 7.96 -18.06 3.53
CA LEU A 164 7.30 -18.06 2.23
C LEU A 164 5.99 -18.88 2.20
N GLY A 165 5.72 -19.67 3.24
CA GLY A 165 4.49 -20.44 3.39
C GLY A 165 4.36 -21.58 2.38
N ALA A 166 3.12 -21.93 2.06
CA ALA A 166 2.80 -23.14 1.29
C ALA A 166 3.15 -23.06 -0.20
N ARG A 167 3.08 -21.87 -0.81
CA ARG A 167 3.29 -21.65 -2.24
C ARG A 167 3.98 -20.30 -2.47
N ALA A 168 4.71 -20.19 -3.58
CA ALA A 168 5.21 -18.92 -4.08
C ALA A 168 5.08 -18.81 -5.61
N LEU A 169 4.72 -17.62 -6.08
CA LEU A 169 4.85 -17.17 -7.45
C LEU A 169 5.99 -16.15 -7.50
N TYR A 170 6.96 -16.38 -8.37
CA TYR A 170 8.12 -15.52 -8.52
C TYR A 170 7.92 -14.60 -9.71
N LEU A 171 8.20 -13.32 -9.50
CA LEU A 171 7.86 -12.27 -10.44
C LEU A 171 9.07 -11.90 -11.28
N TYR A 172 8.87 -11.84 -12.59
CA TYR A 172 9.93 -11.67 -13.60
C TYR A 172 9.64 -10.46 -14.47
N GLU A 173 10.69 -9.73 -14.83
CA GLU A 173 10.68 -8.71 -15.89
C GLU A 173 11.52 -9.22 -17.05
N GLY A 174 10.90 -9.44 -18.22
CA GLY A 174 11.55 -10.22 -19.28
C GLY A 174 11.93 -11.59 -18.75
N GLU A 175 13.23 -11.93 -18.80
CA GLU A 175 13.79 -13.17 -18.25
C GLU A 175 14.46 -13.01 -16.87
N ASN A 176 14.46 -11.79 -16.32
CA ASN A 176 15.14 -11.50 -15.05
C ASN A 176 14.21 -11.71 -13.86
N ASP A 177 14.68 -12.42 -12.83
CA ASP A 177 13.98 -12.56 -11.55
C ASP A 177 14.00 -11.21 -10.82
N THR A 178 12.83 -10.65 -10.54
CA THR A 178 12.73 -9.33 -9.90
C THR A 178 13.01 -9.35 -8.40
N ILE A 179 13.35 -10.52 -7.84
CA ILE A 179 13.43 -10.83 -6.42
C ILE A 179 12.12 -10.65 -5.64
N TYR A 180 11.04 -10.17 -6.27
CA TYR A 180 9.72 -10.07 -5.66
C TYR A 180 8.88 -11.32 -5.90
N ARG A 181 8.01 -11.60 -4.94
CA ARG A 181 7.19 -12.81 -4.89
C ARG A 181 5.79 -12.49 -4.39
N ILE A 182 4.83 -13.25 -4.89
CA ILE A 182 3.53 -13.43 -4.23
C ILE A 182 3.61 -14.78 -3.52
N HIS A 183 3.49 -14.81 -2.20
CA HIS A 183 3.75 -16.02 -1.44
C HIS A 183 2.85 -16.16 -0.21
N GLY A 184 2.81 -17.36 0.37
CA GLY A 184 2.10 -17.65 1.61
C GLY A 184 2.73 -16.97 2.84
N THR A 185 2.20 -17.22 4.02
CA THR A 185 2.77 -16.68 5.26
C THR A 185 2.50 -17.60 6.42
N VAL A 186 3.45 -17.71 7.33
CA VAL A 186 3.26 -18.36 8.65
C VAL A 186 2.61 -17.40 9.65
N GLU A 187 2.46 -16.13 9.27
CA GLU A 187 1.87 -15.06 10.06
C GLU A 187 0.60 -14.54 9.37
N PRO A 188 -0.50 -15.30 9.30
CA PRO A 188 -1.72 -14.87 8.59
C PRO A 188 -2.36 -13.62 9.19
N TRP A 189 -2.05 -13.28 10.44
CA TRP A 189 -2.49 -12.02 11.06
C TRP A 189 -1.90 -10.77 10.38
N THR A 190 -0.89 -10.91 9.50
CA THR A 190 -0.30 -9.77 8.78
C THR A 190 -1.09 -9.32 7.56
N ILE A 191 -2.13 -10.04 7.16
CA ILE A 191 -2.97 -9.67 6.01
C ILE A 191 -3.74 -8.38 6.33
N GLY A 192 -3.73 -7.43 5.39
CA GLY A 192 -4.26 -6.08 5.57
C GLY A 192 -3.27 -5.08 6.15
N LEU A 193 -1.96 -5.41 6.20
CA LEU A 193 -0.92 -4.57 6.81
C LEU A 193 0.32 -4.42 5.91
N ASP A 194 1.07 -3.36 6.19
CA ASP A 194 2.38 -3.04 5.61
C ASP A 194 3.50 -3.60 6.50
N VAL A 195 3.99 -4.80 6.18
CA VAL A 195 4.92 -5.56 7.05
C VAL A 195 6.13 -6.14 6.33
N SER A 196 6.09 -6.30 5.01
CA SER A 196 7.11 -7.04 4.27
C SER A 196 8.26 -6.12 3.81
N SER A 197 9.28 -6.73 3.20
CA SER A 197 10.34 -6.01 2.48
C SER A 197 10.04 -5.89 0.98
N GLY A 198 8.76 -5.86 0.59
CA GLY A 198 8.31 -5.60 -0.79
C GLY A 198 7.68 -6.80 -1.50
N CYS A 199 7.78 -8.00 -0.94
CA CYS A 199 7.00 -9.16 -1.41
C CYS A 199 5.53 -9.06 -0.95
N ILE A 200 4.64 -9.73 -1.69
CA ILE A 200 3.20 -9.78 -1.41
C ILE A 200 2.90 -11.06 -0.62
N ARG A 201 2.40 -10.90 0.61
CA ARG A 201 2.05 -12.00 1.52
C ARG A 201 0.57 -12.33 1.41
N MET A 202 0.24 -13.62 1.38
CA MET A 202 -1.12 -14.14 1.33
C MET A 202 -1.31 -15.19 2.43
N ASN A 203 -2.54 -15.38 2.89
CA ASN A 203 -2.87 -16.55 3.71
C ASN A 203 -2.55 -17.84 2.94
N ASN A 204 -2.16 -18.91 3.63
CA ASN A 204 -1.72 -20.15 2.97
C ASN A 204 -2.81 -20.79 2.10
N ASP A 205 -4.07 -20.77 2.55
CA ASP A 205 -5.18 -21.32 1.75
C ASP A 205 -5.44 -20.49 0.48
N ASP A 206 -5.19 -19.18 0.56
CA ASP A 206 -5.43 -18.25 -0.55
C ASP A 206 -4.30 -18.31 -1.59
N ILE A 207 -3.04 -18.46 -1.16
CA ILE A 207 -1.96 -18.67 -2.11
C ILE A 207 -2.03 -20.04 -2.79
N VAL A 208 -2.53 -21.07 -2.09
CA VAL A 208 -2.78 -22.39 -2.70
C VAL A 208 -3.87 -22.28 -3.76
N ASP A 209 -4.97 -21.59 -3.47
CA ASP A 209 -6.02 -21.32 -4.45
C ASP A 209 -5.49 -20.54 -5.65
N LEU A 210 -4.78 -19.42 -5.43
CA LEU A 210 -4.19 -18.62 -6.51
C LEU A 210 -3.21 -19.43 -7.35
N HIS A 211 -2.30 -20.16 -6.71
CA HIS A 211 -1.28 -20.99 -7.37
C HIS A 211 -1.92 -22.04 -8.28
N SER A 212 -3.02 -22.67 -7.86
CA SER A 212 -3.73 -23.67 -8.66
C SER A 212 -4.40 -23.12 -9.93
N ARG A 213 -4.64 -21.79 -9.98
CA ARG A 213 -5.37 -21.13 -11.07
C ARG A 213 -4.47 -20.39 -12.05
N VAL A 214 -3.30 -19.97 -11.60
CA VAL A 214 -2.39 -19.10 -12.34
C VAL A 214 -1.41 -19.92 -13.17
N LYS A 215 -1.19 -19.48 -14.41
CA LYS A 215 -0.20 -20.08 -15.31
C LYS A 215 1.12 -19.31 -15.24
N ILE A 216 2.23 -20.01 -15.47
CA ILE A 216 3.51 -19.35 -15.78
C ILE A 216 3.30 -18.47 -17.02
N GLY A 217 3.86 -17.26 -17.00
CA GLY A 217 3.65 -16.21 -17.99
C GLY A 217 2.47 -15.29 -17.70
N ALA A 218 1.64 -15.56 -16.68
CA ALA A 218 0.53 -14.67 -16.32
C ALA A 218 1.04 -13.26 -16.01
N LYS A 219 0.35 -12.26 -16.60
CA LYS A 219 0.63 -10.85 -16.38
C LYS A 219 0.27 -10.47 -14.94
N VAL A 220 1.14 -9.68 -14.32
CA VAL A 220 0.95 -9.12 -12.98
C VAL A 220 1.13 -7.62 -13.05
N ILE A 221 0.13 -6.87 -12.57
CA ILE A 221 0.13 -5.42 -12.52
C ILE A 221 0.12 -5.00 -11.07
N VAL A 222 1.11 -4.21 -10.65
CA VAL A 222 1.23 -3.73 -9.27
C VAL A 222 0.96 -2.24 -9.23
N LEU A 223 -0.09 -1.87 -8.51
CA LEU A 223 -0.55 -0.51 -8.29
C LEU A 223 -0.26 -0.13 -6.83
N MET A 224 0.69 0.78 -6.62
CA MET A 224 1.02 1.34 -5.31
C MET A 224 1.29 2.84 -5.46
N GLN A 225 0.65 3.68 -4.64
CA GLN A 225 0.91 5.12 -4.66
C GLN A 225 2.20 5.42 -3.90
N GLY A 226 2.99 6.40 -4.39
CA GLY A 226 4.25 6.80 -3.75
C GLY A 226 5.37 5.74 -3.79
N ALA A 227 5.11 4.59 -4.41
CA ALA A 227 6.08 3.52 -4.60
C ALA A 227 7.11 3.88 -5.67
N ALA A 228 8.33 3.36 -5.52
CA ALA A 228 9.30 3.44 -6.60
C ALA A 228 8.78 2.63 -7.79
N LEU A 229 8.88 3.18 -9.00
CA LEU A 229 8.70 2.35 -10.19
C LEU A 229 9.80 1.29 -10.17
N TYR A 230 9.42 0.03 -10.38
CA TYR A 230 10.41 -1.01 -10.57
C TYR A 230 11.25 -0.66 -11.81
N LYS A 231 12.59 -0.59 -11.64
CA LYS A 231 13.52 -0.19 -12.71
C LYS A 231 14.48 -1.32 -13.14
N GLY A 232 14.28 -2.55 -12.64
CA GLY A 232 15.30 -3.60 -12.72
C GLY A 232 16.48 -3.25 -11.81
N VAL A 233 16.81 -4.13 -10.87
CA VAL A 233 18.06 -4.02 -10.09
C VAL A 233 19.12 -4.83 -10.80
#